data_AF-A0A2R6IJF9-F1
#
_entry.id   AF-A0A2R6IJF9-F1
#
_cell.length_a   1.000
_cell.length_b   1.000
_cell.length_c   1.000
_cell.angle_alpha   90.00
_cell.angle_beta   90.00
_cell.angle_gamma   90.00
#
_symmetry.space_group_name_H-M   'P 1'
#
loop_
_entity.id
_entity.type
_entity.pdbx_description
1 polymer ?
#
loop_
_entity_poly.entity_id
_entity_poly.type
_entity_poly.pdbx_seq_one_letter_code
_entity_poly.pdbx_strand_id
1 'polypeptide(L)'
;MAPLGLNSLNRIFLLAWTAGVGWMAERTPTVGPLPSPPAPGPLAAVPVAGLRYGALALVWLVGVVGVLAWQRTLWTTMGAGAGFRAETAHPLSLPRLTTTARGRTITAETVRRGWSPLATLRVEAALETTDPAAVFELEITTDGDPAGKVLFEAPDADRRYVLTDGGGDVESVLTTDFRAELLEVETPGTLAVVGSHARYDVAQLPFDAARLSTCARTTVRLAEQVEAASGNRRGVD
;
A
#
# COMPACT_ATOMS: atom_id res chain seq x y z
N MET A 1 -13.09 -7.39 22.30
CA MET A 1 -12.84 -8.17 21.07
C MET A 1 -11.57 -7.61 20.43
N ALA A 2 -10.46 -8.35 20.47
CA ALA A 2 -9.22 -7.89 19.85
C ALA A 2 -9.32 -8.06 18.32
N PRO A 3 -8.99 -7.05 17.50
CA PRO A 3 -8.97 -7.21 16.05
C PRO A 3 -7.79 -8.13 15.69
N LEU A 4 -8.09 -9.30 15.12
CA LEU A 4 -7.07 -10.13 14.50
C LEU A 4 -6.44 -9.33 13.35
N GLY A 5 -5.24 -8.82 13.57
CA GLY A 5 -4.49 -8.07 12.57
C GLY A 5 -4.24 -8.90 11.32
N LEU A 6 -4.14 -8.22 10.18
CA LEU A 6 -3.83 -8.75 8.84
C LEU A 6 -2.74 -9.84 8.82
N ASN A 7 -1.78 -9.75 9.76
CA ASN A 7 -0.67 -10.68 9.92
C ASN A 7 -1.06 -12.08 10.41
N SER A 8 -2.11 -12.20 11.21
CA SER A 8 -2.58 -13.47 11.76
C SER A 8 -3.22 -14.35 10.68
N LEU A 9 -3.94 -13.72 9.75
CA LEU A 9 -4.59 -14.42 8.63
C LEU A 9 -3.59 -14.82 7.54
N ASN A 10 -2.56 -14.00 7.26
CA ASN A 10 -1.45 -14.40 6.39
C ASN A 10 -0.68 -15.60 6.95
N ARG A 11 -0.50 -15.69 8.28
CA ARG A 11 0.10 -16.86 8.92
C ARG A 11 -0.77 -18.11 8.81
N ILE A 12 -2.09 -17.98 8.99
CA ILE A 12 -3.03 -19.09 8.78
C ILE A 12 -3.03 -19.55 7.32
N PHE A 13 -2.96 -18.62 6.38
CA PHE A 13 -2.84 -18.91 4.95
C PHE A 13 -1.54 -19.63 4.60
N LEU A 14 -0.40 -19.18 5.14
CA LEU A 14 0.91 -19.83 4.99
C LEU A 14 0.94 -21.23 5.61
N LEU A 15 0.32 -21.42 6.78
CA LEU A 15 0.20 -22.73 7.43
C LEU A 15 -0.71 -23.69 6.64
N ALA A 16 -1.80 -23.17 6.07
CA ALA A 16 -2.66 -23.95 5.18
C ALA A 16 -1.94 -24.32 3.87
N TRP A 17 -1.08 -23.44 3.35
CA TRP A 17 -0.28 -23.68 2.15
C TRP A 17 0.81 -24.75 2.40
N THR A 18 1.57 -24.67 3.49
CA THR A 18 2.59 -25.68 3.80
C THR A 18 1.99 -27.03 4.17
N ALA A 19 0.87 -27.06 4.89
CA ALA A 19 0.15 -28.31 5.17
C ALA A 19 -0.43 -28.96 3.90
N GLY A 20 -0.95 -28.15 2.98
CA GLY A 20 -1.48 -28.63 1.69
C GLY A 20 -0.42 -29.17 0.75
N VAL A 21 0.75 -28.51 0.66
CA VAL A 21 1.87 -28.93 -0.20
C VAL A 21 2.65 -30.09 0.41
N GLY A 22 2.84 -30.12 1.73
CA GLY A 22 3.50 -31.24 2.43
C GLY A 22 2.75 -32.56 2.29
N TRP A 23 1.41 -32.51 2.31
CA TRP A 23 0.57 -33.69 2.09
C TRP A 23 0.62 -34.23 0.65
N MET A 24 0.93 -33.37 -0.34
CA MET A 24 1.09 -33.79 -1.74
C MET A 24 2.43 -34.50 -2.00
N ALA A 25 3.50 -34.11 -1.30
CA ALA A 25 4.83 -34.70 -1.50
C ALA A 25 4.95 -36.13 -0.94
N GLU A 26 4.17 -36.48 0.08
CA GLU A 26 4.25 -37.77 0.76
C GLU A 26 3.44 -38.90 0.09
N ARG A 27 2.70 -38.59 -1.00
CA ARG A 27 1.80 -39.53 -1.68
C ARG A 27 2.07 -39.72 -3.17
N THR A 28 3.29 -39.51 -3.64
CA THR A 28 3.72 -40.07 -4.93
C THR A 28 3.96 -41.57 -4.75
N PRO A 29 3.12 -42.47 -5.31
CA PRO A 29 3.43 -43.89 -5.29
C PRO A 29 4.68 -44.12 -6.15
N THR A 30 5.66 -44.81 -5.57
CA THR A 30 6.81 -45.38 -6.30
C THR A 30 6.27 -46.30 -7.40
N VAL A 31 6.61 -45.98 -8.65
CA VAL A 31 6.18 -46.73 -9.84
C VAL A 31 6.90 -48.08 -9.87
N GLY A 32 6.19 -49.15 -9.51
CA GLY A 32 6.59 -50.52 -9.81
C GLY A 32 6.23 -50.91 -11.26
N PRO A 33 6.80 -52.01 -11.81
CA PRO A 33 6.60 -52.41 -13.20
C PRO A 33 5.13 -52.81 -13.50
N LEU A 34 4.67 -52.44 -14.70
CA LEU A 34 3.29 -52.56 -15.20
C LEU A 34 2.73 -53.99 -15.25
N PRO A 35 1.51 -54.25 -14.76
CA PRO A 35 0.73 -55.44 -15.11
C PRO A 35 -0.05 -55.26 -16.42
N SER A 36 -0.27 -56.37 -17.13
CA SER A 36 -0.93 -56.49 -18.45
C SER A 36 -2.37 -55.94 -18.49
N PRO A 37 -2.86 -55.42 -19.63
CA PRO A 37 -4.14 -54.74 -19.71
C PRO A 37 -5.35 -55.72 -19.67
N PRO A 38 -6.40 -55.44 -18.88
CA PRO A 38 -7.67 -56.16 -18.96
C PRO A 38 -8.55 -55.64 -20.11
N ALA A 39 -9.39 -56.54 -20.66
CA ALA A 39 -10.29 -56.31 -21.79
C ALA A 39 -11.37 -55.23 -21.54
N PRO A 40 -11.88 -54.55 -22.59
CA PRO A 40 -12.79 -53.42 -22.44
C PRO A 40 -14.22 -53.86 -22.11
N GLY A 41 -14.70 -53.49 -20.91
CA GLY A 41 -16.10 -53.54 -20.49
C GLY A 41 -16.64 -52.13 -20.18
N PRO A 42 -17.95 -51.88 -20.35
CA PRO A 42 -18.50 -50.54 -20.58
C PRO A 42 -18.79 -49.78 -19.28
N LEU A 43 -18.96 -48.47 -19.47
CA LEU A 43 -19.27 -47.41 -18.50
C LEU A 43 -18.02 -46.72 -17.95
N ALA A 44 -17.75 -45.57 -18.57
CA ALA A 44 -16.84 -44.55 -18.11
C ALA A 44 -17.01 -44.31 -16.60
N ALA A 45 -16.09 -44.86 -15.81
CA ALA A 45 -15.87 -44.42 -14.46
C ALA A 45 -15.43 -42.96 -14.55
N VAL A 46 -16.36 -42.03 -14.36
CA VAL A 46 -16.01 -40.64 -14.04
C VAL A 46 -15.04 -40.75 -12.85
N PRO A 47 -13.77 -40.34 -12.99
CA PRO A 47 -12.81 -40.54 -11.93
C PRO A 47 -13.31 -39.72 -10.73
N VAL A 48 -13.77 -40.41 -9.68
CA VAL A 48 -14.25 -39.80 -8.43
C VAL A 48 -13.17 -38.88 -7.82
N ALA A 49 -11.91 -39.12 -8.18
CA ALA A 49 -10.79 -38.21 -7.96
C ALA A 49 -11.04 -36.80 -8.54
N GLY A 50 -11.49 -36.67 -9.79
CA GLY A 50 -11.80 -35.39 -10.43
C GLY A 50 -12.92 -34.61 -9.73
N LEU A 51 -13.92 -35.30 -9.18
CA LEU A 51 -14.97 -34.69 -8.36
C LEU A 51 -14.43 -34.12 -7.03
N ARG A 52 -13.50 -34.83 -6.38
CA ARG A 52 -12.86 -34.37 -5.13
C ARG A 52 -11.92 -33.19 -5.35
N TYR A 53 -11.11 -33.23 -6.41
CA TYR A 53 -10.22 -32.12 -6.78
C TYR A 53 -11.01 -30.91 -7.28
N GLY A 54 -12.10 -31.12 -8.02
CA GLY A 54 -13.01 -30.05 -8.45
C GLY A 54 -13.72 -29.36 -7.27
N ALA A 55 -14.20 -30.14 -6.29
CA ALA A 55 -14.81 -29.58 -5.08
C ALA A 55 -13.79 -28.79 -4.24
N LEU A 56 -12.56 -29.28 -4.09
CA LEU A 56 -11.50 -28.57 -3.38
C LEU A 56 -11.12 -27.26 -4.11
N ALA A 57 -10.98 -27.29 -5.44
CA ALA A 57 -10.71 -26.12 -6.25
C ALA A 57 -11.83 -25.07 -6.15
N LEU A 58 -13.09 -25.51 -6.11
CA LEU A 58 -14.24 -24.62 -5.93
C LEU A 58 -14.22 -23.94 -4.55
N VAL A 59 -14.00 -24.72 -3.48
CA VAL A 59 -13.88 -24.17 -2.11
C VAL A 59 -12.73 -23.17 -2.03
N TRP A 60 -11.59 -23.48 -2.66
CA TRP A 60 -10.45 -22.59 -2.73
C TRP A 60 -10.78 -21.29 -3.47
N LEU A 61 -11.40 -21.38 -4.65
CA LEU A 61 -11.83 -20.21 -5.43
C LEU A 61 -12.80 -19.33 -4.64
N VAL A 62 -13.80 -19.94 -3.98
CA VAL A 62 -14.76 -19.21 -3.14
C VAL A 62 -14.05 -18.54 -1.96
N GLY A 63 -13.09 -19.22 -1.33
CA GLY A 63 -12.27 -18.64 -0.27
C GLY A 63 -11.47 -17.42 -0.74
N VAL A 64 -10.80 -17.51 -1.88
CA VAL A 64 -10.04 -16.41 -2.47
C VAL A 64 -10.94 -15.23 -2.83
N VAL A 65 -12.08 -15.49 -3.48
CA VAL A 65 -13.07 -14.47 -3.82
C VAL A 65 -13.62 -13.81 -2.56
N GLY A 66 -13.90 -14.57 -1.50
CA GLY A 66 -14.38 -14.06 -0.23
C GLY A 66 -13.37 -13.12 0.45
N VAL A 67 -12.09 -13.50 0.46
CA VAL A 67 -11.01 -12.65 1.02
C VAL A 67 -10.84 -11.37 0.20
N LEU A 68 -10.84 -11.45 -1.13
CA LEU A 68 -10.75 -10.28 -2.01
C LEU A 68 -11.93 -9.33 -1.82
N ALA A 69 -13.15 -9.88 -1.74
CA ALA A 69 -14.36 -9.09 -1.50
C ALA A 69 -14.31 -8.40 -0.12
N TRP A 70 -13.85 -9.10 0.92
CA TRP A 70 -13.69 -8.53 2.24
C TRP A 70 -12.63 -7.44 2.30
N GLN A 71 -11.46 -7.64 1.68
CA GLN A 71 -10.41 -6.63 1.57
C GLN A 71 -10.91 -5.39 0.83
N ARG A 72 -11.65 -5.58 -0.26
CA ARG A 72 -12.27 -4.48 -1.01
C ARG A 72 -13.26 -3.72 -0.14
N THR A 73 -14.12 -4.42 0.60
CA THR A 73 -15.07 -3.79 1.53
C THR A 73 -14.32 -2.95 2.57
N LEU A 74 -13.35 -3.52 3.28
CA LEU A 74 -12.54 -2.78 4.27
C LEU A 74 -11.90 -1.53 3.69
N TRP A 75 -11.28 -1.66 2.52
CA TRP A 75 -10.63 -0.56 1.83
C TRP A 75 -11.62 0.55 1.47
N THR A 76 -12.78 0.20 0.91
CA THR A 76 -13.82 1.17 0.56
C THR A 76 -14.47 1.81 1.78
N THR A 77 -14.68 1.07 2.87
CA THR A 77 -15.23 1.59 4.13
C THR A 77 -14.25 2.55 4.80
N MET A 78 -12.96 2.20 4.83
CA MET A 78 -11.91 3.09 5.32
C MET A 78 -11.83 4.38 4.49
N GLY A 79 -11.84 4.25 3.16
CA GLY A 79 -11.88 5.39 2.24
C GLY A 79 -13.09 6.29 2.50
N ALA A 80 -14.29 5.71 2.58
CA ALA A 80 -15.52 6.44 2.87
C ALA A 80 -15.46 7.16 4.22
N GLY A 81 -14.92 6.51 5.27
CA GLY A 81 -14.70 7.13 6.57
C GLY A 81 -13.73 8.31 6.55
N ALA A 82 -12.77 8.30 5.61
CA ALA A 82 -11.83 9.39 5.39
C ALA A 82 -12.31 10.43 4.35
N GLY A 83 -13.55 10.32 3.85
CA GLY A 83 -14.12 11.24 2.86
C GLY A 83 -13.69 10.97 1.41
N PHE A 84 -13.14 9.79 1.12
CA PHE A 84 -12.80 9.34 -0.23
C PHE A 84 -13.95 8.57 -0.88
N ARG A 85 -13.99 8.62 -2.21
CA ARG A 85 -14.86 7.83 -3.07
C ARG A 85 -14.03 6.81 -3.82
N ALA A 86 -14.53 5.58 -3.93
CA ALA A 86 -13.87 4.55 -4.72
C ALA A 86 -14.15 4.77 -6.22
N GLU A 87 -13.08 4.76 -7.02
CA GLU A 87 -13.18 4.74 -8.47
C GLU A 87 -13.61 3.36 -8.99
N THR A 88 -14.10 3.34 -10.22
CA THR A 88 -14.39 2.08 -10.90
C THR A 88 -13.08 1.34 -11.16
N ALA A 89 -12.96 0.14 -10.61
CA ALA A 89 -11.76 -0.68 -10.73
C ALA A 89 -12.11 -2.11 -11.08
N HIS A 90 -11.12 -2.81 -11.65
CA HIS A 90 -11.24 -4.23 -11.99
C HIS A 90 -11.68 -5.06 -10.76
N PRO A 91 -12.50 -6.11 -10.93
CA PRO A 91 -13.00 -6.90 -9.80
C PRO A 91 -11.90 -7.56 -8.96
N LEU A 92 -10.73 -7.80 -9.57
CA LEU A 92 -9.58 -8.44 -8.95
C LEU A 92 -8.56 -7.46 -8.35
N SER A 93 -8.83 -6.15 -8.36
CA SER A 93 -7.96 -5.13 -7.77
C SER A 93 -8.68 -4.31 -6.71
N LEU A 94 -7.92 -3.70 -5.80
CA LEU A 94 -8.46 -2.68 -4.92
C LEU A 94 -8.74 -1.41 -5.74
N PRO A 95 -9.89 -0.75 -5.55
CA PRO A 95 -10.20 0.47 -6.28
C PRO A 95 -9.32 1.62 -5.82
N ARG A 96 -8.87 2.46 -6.75
CA ARG A 96 -8.26 3.75 -6.38
C ARG A 96 -9.30 4.58 -5.63
N LEU A 97 -8.88 5.23 -4.57
CA LEU A 97 -9.71 6.15 -3.79
C LEU A 97 -9.42 7.57 -4.23
N THR A 98 -10.45 8.39 -4.39
CA THR A 98 -10.29 9.81 -4.74
C THR A 98 -11.13 10.71 -3.86
N THR A 99 -10.59 11.88 -3.53
CA THR A 99 -11.33 12.94 -2.86
C THR A 99 -10.87 14.29 -3.38
N THR A 100 -11.60 15.34 -3.00
CA THR A 100 -11.22 16.71 -3.29
C THR A 100 -11.06 17.43 -1.96
N ALA A 101 -9.87 17.96 -1.70
CA ALA A 101 -9.64 18.85 -0.57
C ALA A 101 -8.91 20.09 -1.05
N ARG A 102 -9.33 21.27 -0.54
CA ARG A 102 -8.75 22.57 -0.91
C ARG A 102 -8.69 22.82 -2.43
N GLY A 103 -9.68 22.31 -3.17
CA GLY A 103 -9.75 22.44 -4.63
C GLY A 103 -8.88 21.46 -5.42
N ARG A 104 -8.08 20.61 -4.76
CA ARG A 104 -7.18 19.64 -5.42
C ARG A 104 -7.73 18.23 -5.37
N THR A 105 -7.52 17.48 -6.44
CA THR A 105 -7.80 16.05 -6.47
C THR A 105 -6.70 15.31 -5.72
N ILE A 106 -7.11 14.58 -4.70
CA ILE A 106 -6.25 13.70 -3.92
C ILE A 106 -6.62 12.27 -4.28
N THR A 107 -5.62 11.45 -4.51
CA THR A 107 -5.82 10.04 -4.79
C THR A 107 -5.09 9.20 -3.77
N ALA A 108 -5.66 8.05 -3.41
CA ALA A 108 -5.05 7.07 -2.54
C ALA A 108 -5.17 5.69 -3.18
N GLU A 109 -4.04 4.99 -3.30
CA GLU A 109 -3.99 3.65 -3.90
C GLU A 109 -3.00 2.74 -3.18
N THR A 110 -3.20 1.44 -3.33
CA THR A 110 -2.26 0.43 -2.84
C THR A 110 -1.30 0.05 -3.95
N VAL A 111 -0.02 0.35 -3.77
CA VAL A 111 1.05 0.04 -4.73
C VAL A 111 1.93 -1.07 -4.18
N ARG A 112 2.28 -2.05 -5.01
CA ARG A 112 3.33 -3.02 -4.68
C ARG A 112 4.67 -2.52 -5.21
N ARG A 113 5.65 -2.35 -4.32
CA ARG A 113 7.04 -2.07 -4.72
C ARG A 113 7.79 -3.39 -4.92
N GLY A 114 8.11 -3.71 -6.17
CA GLY A 114 8.90 -4.89 -6.53
C GLY A 114 8.26 -6.21 -6.11
N TRP A 115 9.07 -7.09 -5.52
CA TRP A 115 8.66 -8.43 -5.06
C TRP A 115 8.16 -8.45 -3.62
N SER A 116 8.00 -7.27 -3.00
CA SER A 116 7.52 -7.20 -1.62
C SER A 116 6.09 -7.77 -1.54
N PRO A 117 5.84 -8.73 -0.64
CA PRO A 117 4.48 -9.20 -0.40
C PRO A 117 3.59 -8.09 0.19
N LEU A 118 4.20 -7.03 0.72
CA LEU A 118 3.54 -5.92 1.40
C LEU A 118 3.15 -4.83 0.41
N ALA A 119 1.87 -4.46 0.44
CA ALA A 119 1.35 -3.30 -0.29
C ALA A 119 1.66 -2.00 0.47
N THR A 120 2.16 -1.00 -0.24
CA THR A 120 2.39 0.37 0.23
C THR A 120 1.14 1.19 -0.04
N LEU A 121 0.69 1.99 0.92
CA LEU A 121 -0.31 3.02 0.65
C LEU A 121 0.40 4.20 0.01
N ARG A 122 -0.08 4.65 -1.14
CA ARG A 122 0.35 5.88 -1.77
C ARG A 122 -0.78 6.87 -1.77
N VAL A 123 -0.54 8.05 -1.21
CA VAL A 123 -1.43 9.21 -1.32
C VAL A 123 -0.75 10.24 -2.22
N GLU A 124 -1.44 10.72 -3.24
CA GLU A 124 -0.92 11.71 -4.19
C GLU A 124 -1.87 12.90 -4.27
N ALA A 125 -1.31 14.11 -4.30
CA ALA A 125 -1.99 15.33 -4.67
C ALA A 125 -1.30 15.93 -5.90
N ALA A 126 -2.09 16.30 -6.90
CA ALA A 126 -1.58 16.99 -8.09
C ALA A 126 -1.16 18.42 -7.74
N LEU A 127 0.01 18.82 -8.24
CA LEU A 127 0.47 20.20 -8.22
C LEU A 127 -0.09 20.93 -9.45
N GLU A 128 -0.50 22.18 -9.28
CA GLU A 128 -0.92 23.08 -10.36
C GLU A 128 0.29 23.59 -11.17
N THR A 129 1.49 23.50 -10.60
CA THR A 129 2.75 23.86 -11.28
C THR A 129 3.38 22.68 -11.99
N THR A 130 3.88 22.91 -13.21
CA THR A 130 4.68 21.94 -13.97
C THR A 130 6.17 21.97 -13.59
N ASP A 131 6.59 23.01 -12.88
CA ASP A 131 7.97 23.19 -12.41
C ASP A 131 7.93 23.51 -10.89
N PRO A 132 8.06 22.49 -10.03
CA PRO A 132 8.05 22.68 -8.58
C PRO A 132 9.35 23.33 -8.11
N ALA A 133 9.25 24.22 -7.12
CA ALA A 133 10.41 24.92 -6.54
C ALA A 133 11.45 23.98 -5.91
N ALA A 134 11.01 22.80 -5.48
CA ALA A 134 11.83 21.78 -4.84
C ALA A 134 11.38 20.37 -5.22
N VAL A 135 12.34 19.47 -5.39
CA VAL A 135 12.16 18.04 -5.59
C VAL A 135 12.96 17.35 -4.49
N PHE A 136 12.28 16.66 -3.58
CA PHE A 136 12.94 16.00 -2.45
C PHE A 136 12.15 14.79 -1.98
N GLU A 137 12.82 13.93 -1.23
CA GLU A 137 12.20 12.84 -0.47
C GLU A 137 12.54 13.03 1.02
N LEU A 138 11.51 13.06 1.86
CA LEU A 138 11.61 13.16 3.32
C LEU A 138 11.06 11.86 3.92
N GLU A 139 11.95 11.05 4.47
CA GLU A 139 11.59 9.84 5.18
C GLU A 139 11.29 10.15 6.66
N ILE A 140 10.14 9.67 7.14
CA ILE A 140 9.65 9.77 8.51
C ILE A 140 9.75 8.37 9.12
N THR A 141 10.62 8.21 10.12
CA THR A 141 10.94 6.96 10.81
C THR A 141 10.63 7.08 12.30
N THR A 142 10.34 5.96 12.95
CA THR A 142 10.07 5.92 14.40
C THR A 142 11.34 5.88 15.25
N ASP A 143 12.47 5.47 14.65
CA ASP A 143 13.79 5.38 15.29
C ASP A 143 14.86 5.39 14.19
N GLY A 144 15.66 6.44 14.14
CA GLY A 144 16.71 6.62 13.14
C GLY A 144 17.98 7.20 13.75
N ASP A 145 19.13 6.72 13.27
CA ASP A 145 20.41 7.40 13.47
C ASP A 145 20.41 8.64 12.55
N PRO A 146 20.80 9.84 13.01
CA PRO A 146 20.70 11.06 12.22
C PRO A 146 21.76 11.03 11.10
N ALA A 147 21.41 10.41 9.97
CA ALA A 147 22.24 10.37 8.77
C ALA A 147 21.82 11.41 7.71
N GLY A 148 20.85 12.28 8.02
CA GLY A 148 20.31 13.31 7.13
C GLY A 148 20.63 14.75 7.54
N LYS A 149 20.18 15.73 6.75
CA LYS A 149 20.26 17.16 7.11
C LYS A 149 19.42 17.42 8.37
N VAL A 150 19.99 18.17 9.32
CA VAL A 150 19.28 18.72 10.50
C VAL A 150 18.16 19.63 9.99
N LEU A 151 16.92 19.33 10.38
CA LEU A 151 15.75 19.98 9.80
C LEU A 151 14.92 20.72 10.85
N PHE A 152 14.87 20.24 12.09
CA PHE A 152 14.00 20.77 13.13
C PHE A 152 14.75 21.50 14.25
N GLU A 153 16.09 21.49 14.21
CA GLU A 153 16.97 22.04 15.26
C GLU A 153 16.67 21.46 16.66
N ALA A 154 16.03 20.29 16.69
CA ALA A 154 15.58 19.57 17.87
C ALA A 154 16.13 18.14 17.78
N PRO A 155 17.10 17.75 18.61
CA PRO A 155 17.86 16.50 18.44
C PRO A 155 17.01 15.23 18.37
N ASP A 156 15.87 15.20 19.08
CA ASP A 156 14.96 14.06 19.09
C ASP A 156 14.05 14.01 17.85
N ALA A 157 13.77 15.16 17.23
CA ALA A 157 13.03 15.24 15.98
C ALA A 157 13.95 14.91 14.79
N ASP A 158 15.19 15.42 14.78
CA ASP A 158 16.14 15.18 13.70
C ASP A 158 16.54 13.70 13.54
N ARG A 159 16.30 12.87 14.57
CA ARG A 159 16.44 11.40 14.50
C ARG A 159 15.31 10.70 13.76
N ARG A 160 14.12 11.33 13.70
CA ARG A 160 12.93 10.76 13.07
C ARG A 160 12.81 11.11 11.59
N TYR A 161 13.50 12.16 11.14
CA TYR A 161 13.36 12.67 9.78
C TYR A 161 14.69 12.57 9.01
N VAL A 162 14.66 11.88 7.87
CA VAL A 162 15.80 11.79 6.96
C VAL A 162 15.43 12.47 5.65
N LEU A 163 15.99 13.65 5.41
CA LEU A 163 15.83 14.36 4.15
C LEU A 163 16.87 13.88 3.13
N THR A 164 16.39 13.33 2.03
CA THR A 164 17.16 13.09 0.80
C THR A 164 16.86 14.20 -0.20
N ASP A 165 17.85 15.04 -0.43
CA ASP A 165 17.73 16.19 -1.32
C ASP A 165 17.80 15.76 -2.79
N GLY A 166 16.76 16.09 -3.56
CA GLY A 166 16.67 15.82 -4.99
C GLY A 166 16.92 17.06 -5.87
N GLY A 167 17.23 18.22 -5.26
CA GLY A 167 17.46 19.50 -5.93
C GLY A 167 16.33 20.52 -5.72
N GLY A 168 16.70 21.81 -5.78
CA GLY A 168 15.80 22.94 -5.55
C GLY A 168 15.89 23.50 -4.13
N ASP A 169 14.99 24.42 -3.79
CA ASP A 169 15.01 25.14 -2.51
C ASP A 169 14.07 24.48 -1.51
N VAL A 170 14.56 23.45 -0.83
CA VAL A 170 13.78 22.69 0.15
C VAL A 170 13.40 23.55 1.38
N GLU A 171 14.25 24.51 1.76
CA GLU A 171 14.00 25.43 2.87
C GLU A 171 12.77 26.31 2.62
N SER A 172 12.55 26.74 1.37
CA SER A 172 11.37 27.50 0.98
C SER A 172 10.05 26.72 1.10
N VAL A 173 10.10 25.38 1.03
CA VAL A 173 8.92 24.51 1.16
C VAL A 173 8.72 24.04 2.59
N LEU A 174 9.80 23.72 3.30
CA LEU A 174 9.78 23.28 4.70
C LEU A 174 9.82 24.50 5.62
N THR A 175 8.78 25.32 5.57
CA THR A 175 8.61 26.47 6.46
C THR A 175 8.50 26.04 7.94
N THR A 176 8.77 26.95 8.88
CA THR A 176 8.67 26.67 10.33
C THR A 176 7.30 26.11 10.72
N ASP A 177 6.23 26.66 10.15
CA ASP A 177 4.86 26.20 10.41
C ASP A 177 4.63 24.78 9.89
N PHE A 178 5.12 24.47 8.68
CA PHE A 178 4.98 23.13 8.11
C PHE A 178 5.85 22.10 8.85
N ARG A 179 7.04 22.50 9.33
CA ARG A 179 7.87 21.67 10.21
C ARG A 179 7.13 21.36 11.52
N ALA A 180 6.51 22.36 12.15
CA ALA A 180 5.72 22.13 13.36
C ALA A 180 4.57 21.13 13.12
N GLU A 181 3.87 21.24 11.98
CA GLU A 181 2.81 20.29 11.60
C GLU A 181 3.36 18.87 11.34
N LEU A 182 4.55 18.74 10.73
CA LEU A 182 5.19 17.45 10.54
C LEU A 182 5.50 16.76 11.86
N LEU A 183 5.90 17.48 12.91
CA LEU A 183 6.16 16.90 14.23
C LEU A 183 4.92 16.21 14.85
N GLU A 184 3.72 16.61 14.45
CA GLU A 184 2.46 15.99 14.88
C GLU A 184 2.10 14.73 14.09
N VAL A 185 2.80 14.45 12.97
CA VAL A 185 2.54 13.28 12.13
C VAL A 185 3.19 12.05 12.75
N GLU A 186 2.36 11.21 13.37
CA GLU A 186 2.80 9.96 13.99
C GLU A 186 2.97 8.80 12.99
N THR A 187 2.53 8.98 11.75
CA THR A 187 2.55 7.90 10.75
C THR A 187 3.92 7.85 10.09
N PRO A 188 4.69 6.76 10.21
CA PRO A 188 5.96 6.63 9.48
C PRO A 188 5.70 6.50 7.98
N GLY A 189 6.63 6.97 7.14
CA GLY A 189 6.50 6.88 5.69
C GLY A 189 7.43 7.84 4.96
N THR A 190 7.25 8.00 3.67
CA THR A 190 8.07 8.88 2.82
C THR A 190 7.19 9.93 2.18
N LEU A 191 7.41 11.19 2.53
CA LEU A 191 6.88 12.34 1.81
C LEU A 191 7.82 12.67 0.66
N ALA A 192 7.29 12.93 -0.53
CA ALA A 192 8.11 13.25 -1.69
C ALA A 192 7.42 14.25 -2.61
N VAL A 193 8.21 15.08 -3.28
CA VAL A 193 7.75 15.89 -4.40
C VAL A 193 8.39 15.33 -5.66
N VAL A 194 7.59 14.74 -6.54
CA VAL A 194 8.08 14.04 -7.74
C VAL A 194 7.32 14.54 -8.97
N GLY A 195 8.04 15.26 -9.84
CA GLY A 195 7.43 15.90 -11.01
C GLY A 195 6.31 16.86 -10.58
N SER A 196 5.11 16.70 -11.14
CA SER A 196 3.94 17.53 -10.83
C SER A 196 3.07 16.99 -9.69
N HIS A 197 3.63 16.20 -8.75
CA HIS A 197 2.85 15.59 -7.68
C HIS A 197 3.57 15.70 -6.33
N ALA A 198 2.81 16.03 -5.29
CA ALA A 198 3.18 15.76 -3.91
C ALA A 198 2.67 14.37 -3.53
N ARG A 199 3.52 13.57 -2.89
CA ARG A 199 3.26 12.16 -2.62
C ARG A 199 3.58 11.85 -1.16
N TYR A 200 2.79 10.97 -0.58
CA TYR A 200 3.05 10.35 0.71
C TYR A 200 2.91 8.84 0.58
N ASP A 201 4.03 8.12 0.65
CA ASP A 201 4.05 6.68 0.74
C ASP A 201 4.14 6.21 2.18
N VAL A 202 3.22 5.36 2.60
CA VAL A 202 3.31 4.71 3.89
C VAL A 202 3.51 3.21 3.72
N ALA A 203 4.64 2.74 4.22
CA ALA A 203 4.92 1.32 4.31
C ALA A 203 4.10 0.71 5.45
N GLN A 204 3.13 -0.13 5.09
CA GLN A 204 2.46 -1.08 5.97
C GLN A 204 1.42 -0.52 6.98
N LEU A 205 0.32 -1.28 7.03
CA LEU A 205 -0.88 -1.19 7.87
C LEU A 205 -0.62 -1.59 9.35
N PRO A 206 -1.45 -1.17 10.32
CA PRO A 206 -2.85 -0.75 10.13
C PRO A 206 -3.03 0.71 9.72
N PHE A 207 -3.99 0.92 8.82
CA PHE A 207 -4.46 2.17 8.23
C PHE A 207 -5.93 2.15 8.62
N ASP A 208 -6.28 3.12 9.42
CA ASP A 208 -7.65 3.48 9.69
C ASP A 208 -7.99 4.74 8.87
N ALA A 209 -9.26 5.12 8.91
CA ALA A 209 -9.72 6.32 8.24
C ALA A 209 -9.00 7.59 8.77
N ALA A 210 -8.62 7.61 10.05
CA ALA A 210 -7.93 8.74 10.66
C ALA A 210 -6.53 8.94 10.07
N ARG A 211 -5.72 7.89 10.01
CA ARG A 211 -4.38 7.90 9.39
C ARG A 211 -4.44 8.27 7.92
N LEU A 212 -5.40 7.71 7.17
CA LEU A 212 -5.59 8.09 5.76
C LEU A 212 -5.93 9.59 5.62
N SER A 213 -6.80 10.11 6.50
CA SER A 213 -7.15 11.55 6.50
C SER A 213 -5.96 12.45 6.86
N THR A 214 -5.11 12.02 7.79
CA THR A 214 -3.87 12.72 8.16
C THR A 214 -2.91 12.73 6.98
N CYS A 215 -2.65 11.56 6.37
CA CYS A 215 -1.78 11.47 5.19
C CYS A 215 -2.27 12.37 4.06
N ALA A 216 -3.58 12.37 3.78
CA ALA A 216 -4.19 13.23 2.77
C ALA A 216 -4.00 14.71 3.07
N ARG A 217 -4.22 15.13 4.32
CA ARG A 217 -4.03 16.51 4.77
C ARG A 217 -2.58 16.95 4.64
N THR A 218 -1.64 16.15 5.14
CA THR A 218 -0.21 16.42 5.04
C THR A 218 0.24 16.53 3.58
N THR A 219 -0.26 15.65 2.70
CA THR A 219 0.07 15.70 1.26
C THR A 219 -0.45 16.97 0.59
N VAL A 220 -1.68 17.41 0.92
CA VAL A 220 -2.23 18.67 0.41
C VAL A 220 -1.46 19.87 0.92
N ARG A 221 -1.09 19.88 2.20
CA ARG A 221 -0.28 20.94 2.78
C ARG A 221 1.08 21.03 2.11
N LEU A 222 1.74 19.90 1.87
CA LEU A 222 2.98 19.85 1.12
C LEU A 222 2.80 20.46 -0.28
N ALA A 223 1.73 20.09 -0.99
CA ALA A 223 1.43 20.67 -2.30
C ALA A 223 1.26 22.20 -2.25
N GLU A 224 0.50 22.71 -1.28
CA GLU A 224 0.32 24.16 -1.06
C GLU A 224 1.66 24.88 -0.81
N GLN A 225 2.55 24.29 0.01
CA GLN A 225 3.86 24.88 0.30
C GLN A 225 4.77 24.90 -0.95
N VAL A 226 4.78 23.81 -1.72
CA VAL A 226 5.55 23.73 -2.97
C VAL A 226 5.08 24.79 -3.96
N GLU A 227 3.78 24.96 -4.12
CA GLU A 227 3.21 25.97 -5.02
C GLU A 227 3.47 27.40 -4.52
N ALA A 228 3.35 27.66 -3.23
CA ALA A 228 3.67 28.97 -2.64
C ALA A 228 5.14 29.34 -2.88
N ALA A 229 6.06 28.41 -2.65
CA ALA A 229 7.48 28.58 -2.93
C ALA A 229 7.74 28.82 -4.43
N SER A 230 7.04 28.09 -5.31
CA SER A 230 7.16 28.23 -6.77
C SER A 230 6.64 29.58 -7.26
N GLY A 231 5.54 30.06 -6.70
CA GLY A 231 4.98 31.38 -6.99
C GLY A 231 5.91 32.51 -6.56
N ASN A 232 6.57 32.36 -5.42
CA ASN A 232 7.54 33.35 -4.93
C ASN A 232 8.78 33.44 -5.82
N ARG A 233 9.25 32.32 -6.40
CA ARG A 233 10.37 32.31 -7.35
C ARG A 233 10.05 33.08 -8.64
N ARG A 234 8.82 33.00 -9.15
CA ARG A 234 8.38 33.72 -10.36
C ARG A 234 8.22 35.23 -10.19
N GLY A 235 8.14 35.72 -8.95
CA GLY A 235 8.03 37.15 -8.64
C GLY A 235 9.37 37.88 -8.50
N VAL A 236 10.49 37.16 -8.60
CA VAL A 236 11.86 37.67 -8.38
C VAL A 236 12.66 37.81 -9.69
N ASP A 237 12.11 37.37 -10.82
CA ASP A 237 12.64 37.58 -12.17
C ASP A 237 12.00 38.79 -12.86
#